data_AF-A0A849PRG0-F1
#
_entry.id   AF-A0A849PRG0-F1
#
_cell.length_a   1.000
_cell.length_b   1.000
_cell.length_c   1.000
_cell.angle_alpha   90.00
_cell.angle_beta   90.00
_cell.angle_gamma   90.00
#
_symmetry.space_group_name_H-M   'P 1'
#
loop_
_entity.id
_entity.type
_entity.pdbx_description
1 polymer ?
#
loop_
_entity_poly.entity_id
_entity_poly.type
_entity_poly.pdbx_seq_one_letter_code
_entity_poly.pdbx_strand_id
1 'polypeptide(L)'
;MATRFMTKGKGDGRKVIPLKGRASVKAPKNMVPKYSKLQKAILSLMVEDTGANLLDSGGAYGRHYERNQQVKDWTAVKDLSFDEFGYTRNLFPFLVQQLDINPESQKLQGQFDRMSAKSDEPYLSDMEQFLEKLAKDGRLESDDYLVTEKPTVINTYNAESALSQILQYALFMVDGEYYVILQVHNGCDARGGYTKPKIFAVPDPESFIIRQNDADVTTKKGTYTTDDTYNFYPESGISGEPKQWEDLWKEGIVRIN
;
A
#
# COMPACT_ATOMS: atom_id res chain seq x y z
N MET A 1 -71.71 31.57 8.55
CA MET A 1 -71.21 32.94 8.35
C MET A 1 -69.76 32.81 7.90
N ALA A 2 -69.42 32.93 6.62
CA ALA A 2 -69.04 34.19 5.95
C ALA A 2 -68.14 35.04 6.88
N THR A 3 -66.88 35.36 6.54
CA THR A 3 -66.59 36.34 5.50
C THR A 3 -65.19 36.19 4.91
N ARG A 4 -65.15 36.43 3.61
CA ARG A 4 -64.03 36.53 2.65
C ARG A 4 -63.44 37.94 2.75
N PHE A 5 -62.12 38.13 2.62
CA PHE A 5 -61.58 39.35 2.01
C PHE A 5 -60.30 39.07 1.21
N MET A 6 -60.34 39.50 -0.05
CA MET A 6 -59.29 39.49 -1.06
C MET A 6 -58.36 40.71 -0.91
N THR A 7 -57.13 40.61 -1.41
CA THR A 7 -56.50 41.53 -2.41
C THR A 7 -55.15 40.94 -2.85
N LYS A 8 -55.03 40.41 -4.08
CA LYS A 8 -54.41 41.00 -5.29
C LYS A 8 -52.96 41.50 -5.13
N GLY A 9 -52.02 40.71 -5.68
CA GLY A 9 -50.68 41.14 -6.10
C GLY A 9 -50.38 40.58 -7.50
N LYS A 10 -49.91 41.46 -8.39
CA LYS A 10 -49.88 41.32 -9.85
C LYS A 10 -48.84 40.32 -10.37
N GLY A 11 -49.15 39.67 -11.50
CA GLY A 11 -48.24 38.79 -12.22
C GLY A 11 -47.12 39.53 -12.95
N ASP A 12 -45.90 38.99 -12.85
CA ASP A 12 -44.77 39.25 -13.75
C ASP A 12 -44.74 38.13 -14.80
N GLY A 13 -44.98 38.52 -16.06
CA GLY A 13 -45.02 37.65 -17.22
C GLY A 13 -43.64 37.22 -17.70
N ARG A 14 -43.01 36.28 -16.98
CA ARG A 14 -41.83 35.58 -17.53
C ARG A 14 -42.24 34.28 -18.20
N LYS A 15 -42.16 34.29 -19.54
CA LYS A 15 -42.20 33.09 -20.38
C LYS A 15 -41.11 32.13 -19.92
N VAL A 16 -41.51 30.99 -19.36
CA VAL A 16 -40.61 29.86 -19.12
C VAL A 16 -40.26 29.26 -20.49
N ILE A 17 -39.03 29.49 -20.94
CA ILE A 17 -38.46 28.81 -22.10
C ILE A 17 -38.12 27.38 -21.65
N PRO A 18 -38.67 26.32 -22.26
CA PRO A 18 -38.32 24.96 -21.89
C PRO A 18 -36.87 24.69 -22.30
N LEU A 19 -36.00 24.44 -21.32
CA LEU A 19 -34.65 23.95 -21.57
C LEU A 19 -34.76 22.56 -22.22
N LYS A 20 -34.46 22.51 -23.52
CA LYS A 20 -34.30 21.28 -24.30
C LYS A 20 -33.38 20.34 -23.55
N GLY A 21 -33.83 19.10 -23.38
CA GLY A 21 -33.10 18.03 -22.71
C GLY A 21 -31.68 17.91 -23.27
N ARG A 22 -30.69 18.05 -22.39
CA ARG A 22 -29.32 17.65 -22.69
C ARG A 22 -29.31 16.13 -22.79
N ALA A 23 -29.12 15.62 -24.01
CA ALA A 23 -28.76 14.24 -24.23
C ALA A 23 -27.57 13.90 -23.33
N SER A 24 -27.70 12.86 -22.50
CA SER A 24 -26.59 12.33 -21.72
C SER A 24 -25.51 11.86 -22.70
N VAL A 25 -24.39 12.58 -22.75
CA VAL A 25 -23.19 12.09 -23.41
C VAL A 25 -22.78 10.83 -22.67
N LYS A 26 -23.00 9.66 -23.28
CA LYS A 26 -22.43 8.41 -22.77
C LYS A 26 -20.93 8.56 -22.83
N ALA A 27 -20.29 8.63 -21.67
CA ALA A 27 -18.85 8.54 -21.56
C ALA A 27 -18.37 7.29 -22.32
N PRO A 28 -17.27 7.37 -23.08
CA PRO A 28 -16.67 6.19 -23.69
C PRO A 28 -16.42 5.16 -22.59
N LYS A 29 -16.73 3.89 -22.87
CA LYS A 29 -16.39 2.77 -21.99
C LYS A 29 -14.87 2.71 -21.91
N ASN A 30 -14.28 3.49 -21.00
CA ASN A 30 -12.87 3.40 -20.66
C ASN A 30 -12.63 1.94 -20.30
N MET A 31 -11.70 1.30 -21.02
CA MET A 31 -11.14 0.01 -20.66
C MET A 31 -10.51 0.16 -19.28
N VAL A 32 -11.28 -0.13 -18.23
CA VAL A 32 -10.73 -0.31 -16.90
C VAL A 32 -9.77 -1.49 -17.01
N PRO A 33 -8.48 -1.36 -16.63
CA PRO A 33 -7.56 -2.47 -16.64
C PRO A 33 -8.17 -3.66 -15.90
N LYS A 34 -8.20 -4.83 -16.54
CA LYS A 34 -8.72 -6.03 -15.88
C LYS A 34 -7.68 -6.51 -14.88
N TYR A 35 -7.79 -6.06 -13.64
CA TYR A 35 -6.89 -6.47 -12.56
C TYR A 35 -6.94 -8.00 -12.31
N SER A 36 -5.77 -8.58 -12.07
CA SER A 36 -5.62 -9.96 -11.59
C SER A 36 -6.23 -10.13 -10.19
N LYS A 37 -6.37 -11.38 -9.73
CA LYS A 37 -6.85 -11.66 -8.38
C LYS A 37 -5.96 -11.04 -7.30
N LEU A 38 -4.64 -11.17 -7.47
CA LEU A 38 -3.63 -10.56 -6.60
C LEU A 38 -3.75 -9.03 -6.60
N GLN A 39 -3.76 -8.41 -7.78
CA GLN A 39 -3.87 -6.97 -7.91
C GLN A 39 -5.14 -6.42 -7.25
N LYS A 40 -6.26 -7.12 -7.34
CA LYS A 40 -7.50 -6.74 -6.62
C LYS A 40 -7.35 -6.84 -5.11
N ALA A 41 -6.69 -7.89 -4.62
CA ALA A 41 -6.47 -8.08 -3.20
C ALA A 41 -5.54 -7.01 -2.61
N ILE A 42 -4.47 -6.65 -3.33
CA ILE A 42 -3.57 -5.55 -2.95
C ILE A 42 -4.27 -4.21 -3.08
N LEU A 43 -5.00 -3.97 -4.17
CA LEU A 43 -5.75 -2.73 -4.37
C LEU A 43 -6.74 -2.47 -3.24
N SER A 44 -7.41 -3.51 -2.74
CA SER A 44 -8.31 -3.35 -1.60
C SER A 44 -7.58 -2.90 -0.33
N LEU A 45 -6.31 -3.30 -0.12
CA LEU A 45 -5.50 -2.76 0.97
C LEU A 45 -5.15 -1.29 0.70
N MET A 46 -4.77 -0.93 -0.53
CA MET A 46 -4.39 0.45 -0.85
C MET A 46 -5.53 1.47 -0.64
N VAL A 47 -6.80 1.07 -0.82
CA VAL A 47 -7.94 2.00 -0.81
C VAL A 47 -8.87 1.86 0.40
N GLU A 48 -8.56 0.93 1.32
CA GLU A 48 -9.37 0.70 2.52
C GLU A 48 -9.39 1.94 3.41
N ASP A 49 -10.59 2.40 3.73
CA ASP A 49 -10.81 3.48 4.69
C ASP A 49 -10.52 2.96 6.10
N THR A 50 -9.45 3.46 6.70
CA THR A 50 -9.01 3.11 8.06
C THR A 50 -9.44 4.15 9.10
N GLY A 51 -10.34 5.06 8.71
CA GLY A 51 -10.94 6.06 9.57
C GLY A 51 -10.06 7.29 9.81
N ALA A 52 -10.59 8.20 10.64
CA ALA A 52 -9.98 9.45 11.02
C ALA A 52 -9.99 9.58 12.54
N ASN A 53 -8.84 9.86 13.16
CA ASN A 53 -8.75 10.18 14.58
C ASN A 53 -8.55 11.70 14.76
N LEU A 54 -9.10 12.29 15.83
CA LEU A 54 -8.92 13.71 16.15
C LEU A 54 -7.45 14.07 16.39
N LEU A 55 -6.66 13.12 16.90
CA LEU A 55 -5.22 13.30 17.20
C LEU A 55 -4.31 12.86 16.04
N ASP A 56 -4.90 12.58 14.87
CA ASP A 56 -4.19 12.21 13.65
C ASP A 56 -3.47 13.45 13.09
N SER A 57 -2.22 13.66 13.53
CA SER A 57 -1.46 14.90 13.33
C SER A 57 -1.17 15.24 11.86
N GLY A 58 -1.47 14.34 10.91
CA GLY A 58 -1.26 14.54 9.47
C GLY A 58 -2.53 14.70 8.63
N GLY A 59 -3.73 14.76 9.22
CA GLY A 59 -4.99 14.84 8.46
C GLY A 59 -5.10 16.05 7.50
N ALA A 60 -4.31 17.11 7.73
CA ALA A 60 -4.26 18.29 6.86
C ALA A 60 -3.70 18.02 5.45
N TYR A 61 -2.91 16.96 5.27
CA TYR A 61 -2.27 16.59 3.99
C TYR A 61 -3.03 15.47 3.26
N GLY A 62 -4.18 15.06 3.79
CA GLY A 62 -4.97 13.93 3.32
C GLY A 62 -4.43 12.58 3.80
N ARG A 63 -5.33 11.61 3.96
CA ARG A 63 -4.98 10.22 4.30
C ARG A 63 -4.50 9.47 3.08
N HIS A 64 -3.70 8.43 3.29
CA HIS A 64 -3.22 7.62 2.18
C HIS A 64 -4.36 7.00 1.40
N TYR A 65 -5.40 6.47 2.05
CA TYR A 65 -6.55 5.91 1.33
C TYR A 65 -7.28 6.97 0.47
N GLU A 66 -7.41 8.21 0.95
CA GLU A 66 -8.07 9.30 0.21
C GLU A 66 -7.30 9.63 -1.07
N ARG A 67 -5.97 9.69 -0.99
CA ARG A 67 -5.07 9.89 -2.15
C ARG A 67 -5.12 8.69 -3.10
N ASN A 68 -5.08 7.49 -2.55
CA ASN A 68 -5.09 6.23 -3.30
C ASN A 68 -6.38 6.05 -4.11
N GLN A 69 -7.53 6.51 -3.58
CA GLN A 69 -8.81 6.50 -4.29
C GLN A 69 -8.84 7.43 -5.52
N GLN A 70 -7.91 8.40 -5.64
CA GLN A 70 -7.79 9.27 -6.82
C GLN A 70 -6.98 8.63 -7.97
N VAL A 71 -6.28 7.51 -7.71
CA VAL A 71 -5.47 6.82 -8.71
C VAL A 71 -6.39 6.11 -9.71
N LYS A 72 -6.36 6.56 -10.97
CA LYS A 72 -7.22 6.04 -12.04
C LYS A 72 -6.76 4.69 -12.59
N ASP A 73 -5.44 4.48 -12.64
CA ASP A 73 -4.83 3.28 -13.18
C ASP A 73 -3.59 2.88 -12.37
N TRP A 74 -3.79 1.94 -11.45
CA TRP A 74 -2.71 1.37 -10.64
C TRP A 74 -1.67 0.57 -11.44
N THR A 75 -1.98 0.12 -12.66
CA THR A 75 -1.02 -0.61 -13.51
C THR A 75 -0.02 0.31 -14.18
N ALA A 76 -0.30 1.62 -14.23
CA ALA A 76 0.55 2.64 -14.82
C ALA A 76 1.40 3.40 -13.77
N VAL A 77 1.24 3.08 -12.48
CA VAL A 77 2.03 3.69 -11.41
C VAL A 77 3.47 3.18 -11.49
N LYS A 78 4.43 4.11 -11.42
CA LYS A 78 5.86 3.77 -11.44
C LYS A 78 6.23 3.03 -10.16
N ASP A 79 7.12 2.05 -10.28
CA ASP A 79 7.71 1.36 -9.14
C ASP A 79 8.58 2.33 -8.33
N LEU A 80 9.55 2.98 -8.98
CA LEU A 80 10.40 3.97 -8.33
C LEU A 80 10.12 5.39 -8.83
N SER A 81 10.17 6.32 -7.90
CA SER A 81 10.16 7.78 -8.12
C SER A 81 11.27 8.40 -7.29
N PHE A 82 11.74 9.58 -7.68
CA PHE A 82 12.85 10.22 -6.98
C PHE A 82 12.82 11.74 -7.12
N ASP A 83 13.41 12.42 -6.16
CA ASP A 83 13.59 13.87 -6.10
C ASP A 83 14.93 14.24 -5.43
N GLU A 84 15.10 15.50 -5.04
CA GLU A 84 16.34 15.97 -4.43
C GLU A 84 16.63 15.40 -3.04
N PHE A 85 15.64 14.77 -2.39
CA PHE A 85 15.75 14.22 -1.03
C PHE A 85 15.92 12.70 -1.00
N GLY A 86 15.56 12.01 -2.07
CA GLY A 86 15.74 10.56 -2.13
C GLY A 86 14.96 9.93 -3.26
N TYR A 87 14.82 8.61 -3.16
CA TYR A 87 13.88 7.86 -3.97
C TYR A 87 12.81 7.21 -3.10
N THR A 88 11.70 6.87 -3.73
CA THR A 88 10.54 6.24 -3.10
C THR A 88 10.04 5.12 -3.99
N ARG A 89 9.86 3.93 -3.41
CA ARG A 89 9.28 2.73 -4.00
C ARG A 89 7.79 2.67 -3.75
N ASN A 90 6.99 2.60 -4.80
CA ASN A 90 5.55 2.52 -4.69
C ASN A 90 5.13 1.15 -4.15
N LEU A 91 4.31 1.15 -3.11
CA LEU A 91 3.95 -0.08 -2.41
C LEU A 91 3.10 -1.02 -3.29
N PHE A 92 2.26 -0.50 -4.19
CA PHE A 92 1.41 -1.34 -5.03
C PHE A 92 2.19 -2.23 -6.02
N PRO A 93 3.03 -1.69 -6.93
CA PRO A 93 3.81 -2.52 -7.84
C PRO A 93 4.82 -3.38 -7.08
N PHE A 94 5.38 -2.91 -5.96
CA PHE A 94 6.21 -3.75 -5.09
C PHE A 94 5.46 -5.00 -4.62
N LEU A 95 4.32 -4.85 -3.95
CA LEU A 95 3.55 -5.99 -3.46
C LEU A 95 3.07 -6.91 -4.60
N VAL A 96 2.73 -6.35 -5.77
CA VAL A 96 2.34 -7.15 -6.94
C VAL A 96 3.50 -7.99 -7.48
N GLN A 97 4.74 -7.50 -7.38
CA GLN A 97 5.93 -8.23 -7.81
C GLN A 97 6.37 -9.30 -6.80
N GLN A 98 6.16 -9.06 -5.50
CA GLN A 98 6.71 -9.92 -4.45
C GLN A 98 5.75 -11.00 -3.94
N LEU A 99 4.44 -10.85 -4.17
CA LEU A 99 3.43 -11.68 -3.53
C LEU A 99 2.65 -12.54 -4.52
N ASP A 100 2.04 -13.61 -4.02
CA ASP A 100 1.09 -14.42 -4.78
C ASP A 100 -0.11 -14.87 -3.91
N ILE A 101 -1.13 -15.42 -4.55
CA ILE A 101 -2.28 -16.06 -3.90
C ILE A 101 -2.38 -17.51 -4.37
N ASN A 102 -1.97 -18.42 -3.49
CA ASN A 102 -2.16 -19.87 -3.64
C ASN A 102 -3.34 -20.37 -2.75
N PRO A 103 -3.79 -21.64 -2.90
CA PRO A 103 -4.89 -22.18 -2.08
C PRO A 103 -4.64 -22.14 -0.56
N GLU A 104 -3.39 -22.37 -0.12
CA GLU A 104 -3.07 -22.39 1.32
C GLU A 104 -3.11 -20.98 1.93
N SER A 105 -2.61 -19.95 1.23
CA SER A 105 -2.73 -18.55 1.65
C SER A 105 -4.19 -18.13 1.86
N GLN A 106 -5.11 -18.61 1.01
CA GLN A 106 -6.54 -18.35 1.16
C GLN A 106 -7.16 -19.10 2.34
N LYS A 107 -6.69 -20.33 2.60
CA LYS A 107 -7.13 -21.13 3.75
C LYS A 107 -6.66 -20.49 5.05
N LEU A 108 -5.40 -20.06 5.11
CA LEU A 108 -4.82 -19.30 6.22
C LEU A 108 -5.60 -17.99 6.43
N GLN A 109 -5.87 -17.24 5.36
CA GLN A 109 -6.71 -16.02 5.44
C GLN A 109 -8.07 -16.33 6.06
N GLY A 110 -8.74 -17.40 5.62
CA GLY A 110 -10.04 -17.77 6.17
C GLY A 110 -9.98 -18.21 7.64
N GLN A 111 -8.87 -18.81 8.07
CA GLN A 111 -8.64 -19.14 9.49
C GLN A 111 -8.45 -17.86 10.31
N PHE A 112 -7.60 -16.94 9.83
CA PHE A 112 -7.39 -15.64 10.45
C PHE A 112 -8.69 -14.84 10.56
N ASP A 113 -9.45 -14.71 9.46
CA ASP A 113 -10.71 -13.98 9.42
C ASP A 113 -11.74 -14.51 10.43
N ARG A 114 -11.84 -15.84 10.59
CA ARG A 114 -12.75 -16.47 11.55
C ARG A 114 -12.32 -16.26 13.00
N MET A 115 -11.01 -16.14 13.23
CA MET A 115 -10.45 -15.88 14.56
C MET A 115 -10.68 -14.41 14.92
N SER A 116 -10.23 -13.51 14.06
CA SER A 116 -10.33 -12.05 14.24
C SER A 116 -11.78 -11.57 14.33
N ALA A 117 -12.74 -12.16 13.60
CA ALA A 117 -14.16 -11.82 13.72
C ALA A 117 -14.79 -12.10 15.09
N LYS A 118 -14.10 -12.82 15.99
CA LYS A 118 -14.53 -13.10 17.36
C LYS A 118 -13.71 -12.33 18.41
N SER A 119 -12.76 -11.52 17.96
CA SER A 119 -11.83 -10.75 18.78
C SER A 119 -12.30 -9.31 18.85
N ASP A 120 -12.13 -8.70 20.02
CA ASP A 120 -12.29 -7.25 20.23
C ASP A 120 -10.91 -6.55 20.26
N GLU A 121 -9.83 -7.29 20.01
CA GLU A 121 -8.46 -6.78 20.05
C GLU A 121 -8.08 -6.02 18.76
N PRO A 122 -7.07 -5.15 18.82
CA PRO A 122 -6.48 -4.57 17.62
C PRO A 122 -5.93 -5.65 16.68
N TYR A 123 -5.99 -5.41 15.37
CA TYR A 123 -5.52 -6.36 14.36
C TYR A 123 -4.07 -6.81 14.53
N LEU A 124 -3.20 -5.97 15.09
CA LEU A 124 -1.83 -6.36 15.44
C LEU A 124 -1.82 -7.54 16.43
N SER A 125 -2.63 -7.45 17.49
CA SER A 125 -2.74 -8.54 18.47
C SER A 125 -3.37 -9.78 17.84
N ASP A 126 -4.36 -9.62 16.96
CA ASP A 126 -4.94 -10.75 16.22
C ASP A 126 -3.88 -11.43 15.33
N MET A 127 -2.97 -10.69 14.69
CA MET A 127 -1.88 -11.28 13.91
C MET A 127 -0.96 -12.12 14.79
N GLU A 128 -0.54 -11.59 15.94
CA GLU A 128 0.33 -12.28 16.90
C GLU A 128 -0.34 -13.54 17.46
N GLN A 129 -1.61 -13.44 17.86
CA GLN A 129 -2.40 -14.57 18.35
C GLN A 129 -2.58 -15.64 17.28
N PHE A 130 -2.75 -15.25 16.00
CA PHE A 130 -2.89 -16.20 14.91
C PHE A 130 -1.59 -17.00 14.71
N LEU A 131 -0.45 -16.33 14.72
CA LEU A 131 0.86 -16.96 14.61
C LEU A 131 1.16 -17.87 15.81
N GLU A 132 0.86 -17.41 17.03
CA GLU A 132 0.99 -18.24 18.23
C GLU A 132 0.09 -19.49 18.16
N LYS A 133 -1.11 -19.36 17.59
CA LYS A 133 -2.00 -20.50 17.38
C LYS A 133 -1.39 -21.50 16.39
N LEU A 134 -0.85 -21.04 15.26
CA LEU A 134 -0.19 -21.91 14.29
C LEU A 134 1.01 -22.63 14.92
N ALA A 135 1.79 -21.94 15.77
CA ALA A 135 2.89 -22.54 16.51
C ALA A 135 2.39 -23.63 17.47
N LYS A 136 1.35 -23.35 18.26
CA LYS A 136 0.72 -24.32 19.19
C LYS A 136 0.15 -25.54 18.48
N ASP A 137 -0.35 -25.36 17.27
CA ASP A 137 -0.86 -26.44 16.40
C ASP A 137 0.28 -27.24 15.74
N GLY A 138 1.55 -26.86 15.93
CA GLY A 138 2.72 -27.51 15.30
C GLY A 138 2.80 -27.28 13.79
N ARG A 139 2.21 -26.19 13.29
CA ARG A 139 2.15 -25.85 11.85
C ARG A 139 3.21 -24.88 11.40
N LEU A 140 3.82 -24.13 12.32
CA LEU A 140 4.91 -23.23 11.98
C LEU A 140 6.21 -24.00 11.89
N GLU A 141 6.94 -23.71 10.82
CA GLU A 141 8.29 -24.17 10.61
C GLU A 141 9.26 -23.00 10.76
N SER A 142 10.53 -23.31 10.98
CA SER A 142 11.62 -22.34 11.00
C SER A 142 12.69 -22.74 10.00
N ASP A 143 13.50 -21.76 9.62
CA ASP A 143 14.74 -21.98 8.89
C ASP A 143 15.87 -21.17 9.53
N ASP A 144 17.10 -21.39 9.06
CA ASP A 144 18.29 -20.75 9.63
C ASP A 144 18.45 -19.27 9.22
N TYR A 145 17.53 -18.69 8.44
CA TYR A 145 17.75 -17.43 7.74
C TYR A 145 16.66 -16.38 7.98
N LEU A 146 15.39 -16.67 7.67
CA LEU A 146 14.32 -15.67 7.53
C LEU A 146 13.18 -15.83 8.52
N VAL A 147 12.80 -17.07 8.88
CA VAL A 147 11.65 -17.30 9.76
C VAL A 147 12.00 -18.17 10.96
N THR A 148 11.44 -17.80 12.10
CA THR A 148 11.61 -18.54 13.36
C THR A 148 10.29 -19.20 13.75
N GLU A 149 10.32 -20.16 14.69
CA GLU A 149 9.12 -20.79 15.26
C GLU A 149 8.22 -19.79 16.02
N LYS A 150 8.71 -18.56 16.24
CA LYS A 150 7.97 -17.45 16.84
C LYS A 150 8.12 -16.20 15.97
N PRO A 151 7.44 -16.16 14.81
CA PRO A 151 7.47 -15.00 13.94
C PRO A 151 7.08 -13.72 14.68
N THR A 152 7.81 -12.65 14.42
CA THR A 152 7.55 -11.34 15.03
C THR A 152 6.97 -10.39 13.99
N VAL A 153 6.11 -9.48 14.45
CA VAL A 153 5.55 -8.45 13.57
C VAL A 153 6.55 -7.32 13.43
N ILE A 154 6.97 -7.06 12.21
CA ILE A 154 7.85 -5.97 11.80
C ILE A 154 6.98 -4.79 11.39
N ASN A 155 7.41 -3.58 11.74
CA ASN A 155 6.83 -2.35 11.24
C ASN A 155 7.92 -1.55 10.53
N THR A 156 7.74 -1.33 9.22
CA THR A 156 8.68 -0.57 8.39
C THR A 156 8.86 0.89 8.82
N TYR A 157 7.95 1.44 9.65
CA TYR A 157 8.16 2.73 10.30
C TYR A 157 9.36 2.74 11.26
N ASN A 158 9.65 1.61 11.90
CA ASN A 158 10.75 1.47 12.86
C ASN A 158 12.09 1.12 12.19
N ALA A 159 12.11 0.99 10.87
CA ALA A 159 13.27 0.64 10.08
C ALA A 159 13.45 1.67 8.95
N GLU A 160 14.60 1.60 8.27
CA GLU A 160 14.77 2.30 7.00
C GLU A 160 13.93 1.59 5.94
N SER A 161 13.10 2.36 5.23
CA SER A 161 12.23 1.85 4.17
C SER A 161 12.08 2.88 3.05
N ALA A 162 12.33 2.50 1.81
CA ALA A 162 12.00 3.34 0.65
C ALA A 162 10.51 3.27 0.27
N LEU A 163 9.69 2.47 0.97
CA LEU A 163 8.29 2.26 0.61
C LEU A 163 7.45 3.54 0.76
N SER A 164 6.58 3.80 -0.21
CA SER A 164 5.68 4.96 -0.25
C SER A 164 4.60 4.99 0.86
N GLN A 165 4.43 3.87 1.56
CA GLN A 165 3.48 3.67 2.65
C GLN A 165 4.06 2.67 3.65
N ILE A 166 3.76 2.85 4.93
CA ILE A 166 4.21 1.95 5.98
C ILE A 166 3.51 0.59 5.82
N LEU A 167 4.31 -0.46 5.86
CA LEU A 167 3.91 -1.85 5.95
C LEU A 167 4.16 -2.38 7.37
N GLN A 168 3.16 -3.06 7.94
CA GLN A 168 3.29 -3.85 9.17
C GLN A 168 3.02 -5.32 8.83
N TYR A 169 3.97 -6.22 9.09
CA TYR A 169 3.88 -7.61 8.61
C TYR A 169 4.65 -8.61 9.46
N ALA A 170 4.31 -9.90 9.33
CA ALA A 170 5.12 -11.01 9.81
C ALA A 170 5.30 -12.05 8.71
N LEU A 171 6.53 -12.51 8.51
CA LEU A 171 6.87 -13.64 7.64
C LEU A 171 6.83 -14.93 8.44
N PHE A 172 6.27 -15.99 7.87
CA PHE A 172 6.16 -17.29 8.51
C PHE A 172 6.13 -18.41 7.46
N MET A 173 6.48 -19.64 7.87
CA MET A 173 6.50 -20.80 6.99
C MET A 173 5.50 -21.87 7.46
N VAL A 174 4.78 -22.46 6.49
CA VAL A 174 3.82 -23.55 6.70
C VAL A 174 3.93 -24.50 5.52
N ASP A 175 4.11 -25.80 5.81
CA ASP A 175 4.23 -26.86 4.81
C ASP A 175 5.37 -26.58 3.78
N GLY A 176 6.51 -26.07 4.26
CA GLY A 176 7.69 -25.72 3.45
C GLY A 176 7.55 -24.48 2.54
N GLU A 177 6.45 -23.73 2.64
CA GLU A 177 6.19 -22.54 1.82
C GLU A 177 6.12 -21.28 2.68
N TYR A 178 6.59 -20.15 2.15
CA TYR A 178 6.59 -18.87 2.86
C TYR A 178 5.31 -18.08 2.64
N TYR A 179 4.87 -17.45 3.72
CA TYR A 179 3.70 -16.59 3.75
C TYR A 179 4.01 -15.30 4.51
N VAL A 180 3.26 -14.26 4.18
CA VAL A 180 3.25 -13.01 4.92
C VAL A 180 1.83 -12.70 5.34
N ILE A 181 1.65 -12.33 6.61
CA ILE A 181 0.45 -11.64 7.08
C ILE A 181 0.80 -10.17 7.22
N LEU A 182 0.11 -9.28 6.49
CA LEU A 182 0.47 -7.85 6.42
C LEU A 182 -0.73 -6.91 6.49
N GLN A 183 -0.44 -5.68 6.91
CA GLN A 183 -1.34 -4.53 6.94
C GLN A 183 -0.63 -3.33 6.31
N VAL A 184 -1.40 -2.48 5.63
CA VAL A 184 -0.91 -1.22 5.05
C VAL A 184 -1.38 -0.06 5.91
N HIS A 185 -0.50 0.88 6.19
CA HIS A 185 -0.89 2.12 6.85
C HIS A 185 -1.56 3.05 5.85
N ASN A 186 -2.86 3.28 6.07
CA ASN A 186 -3.69 4.14 5.24
C ASN A 186 -4.09 5.46 5.93
N GLY A 187 -3.75 5.62 7.22
CA GLY A 187 -4.04 6.81 8.04
C GLY A 187 -2.99 7.92 7.94
N CYS A 188 -2.86 8.75 8.98
CA CYS A 188 -1.75 9.71 9.10
C CYS A 188 -0.85 9.47 10.34
N ASP A 189 -1.29 8.67 11.31
CA ASP A 189 -0.55 8.34 12.52
C ASP A 189 -0.15 6.86 12.55
N ALA A 190 1.15 6.55 12.59
CA ALA A 190 1.68 5.19 12.55
C ALA A 190 1.30 4.30 13.75
N ARG A 191 0.63 4.85 14.78
CA ARG A 191 0.08 4.11 15.92
C ARG A 191 -1.33 3.55 15.66
N GLY A 192 -1.93 3.90 14.53
CA GLY A 192 -3.25 3.43 14.10
C GLY A 192 -3.40 3.49 12.59
N GLY A 193 -4.62 3.34 12.06
CA GLY A 193 -4.88 3.54 10.64
C GLY A 193 -4.35 2.46 9.70
N TYR A 194 -4.05 1.26 10.23
CA TYR A 194 -3.69 0.09 9.43
C TYR A 194 -4.94 -0.63 8.92
N THR A 195 -4.85 -1.16 7.70
CA THR A 195 -5.92 -1.97 7.10
C THR A 195 -6.15 -3.28 7.85
N LYS A 196 -7.27 -3.94 7.59
CA LYS A 196 -7.46 -5.34 7.96
C LYS A 196 -6.31 -6.20 7.37
N PRO A 197 -5.71 -7.12 8.17
CA PRO A 197 -4.61 -7.95 7.69
C PRO A 197 -5.00 -8.86 6.53
N LYS A 198 -4.05 -9.05 5.61
CA LYS A 198 -4.14 -10.05 4.55
C LYS A 198 -2.94 -10.97 4.49
N ILE A 199 -3.21 -12.22 4.13
CA ILE A 199 -2.24 -13.30 3.99
C ILE A 199 -1.98 -13.57 2.51
N PHE A 200 -0.71 -13.57 2.14
CA PHE A 200 -0.23 -13.89 0.80
C PHE A 200 0.88 -14.92 0.87
N ALA A 201 1.06 -15.68 -0.22
CA ALA A 201 2.28 -16.46 -0.40
C ALA A 201 3.42 -15.52 -0.80
N VAL A 202 4.65 -15.88 -0.42
CA VAL A 202 5.87 -15.13 -0.72
C VAL A 202 6.84 -16.06 -1.43
N PRO A 203 6.82 -16.12 -2.78
CA PRO A 203 7.68 -17.05 -3.51
C PRO A 203 9.18 -16.83 -3.28
N ASP A 204 9.58 -15.58 -3.00
CA ASP A 204 10.96 -15.18 -2.73
C ASP A 204 10.99 -14.26 -1.49
N PRO A 205 11.08 -14.82 -0.27
CA PRO A 205 11.05 -14.04 0.97
C PRO A 205 12.30 -13.18 1.19
N GLU A 206 13.45 -13.59 0.66
CA GLU A 206 14.67 -12.78 0.71
C GLU A 206 14.50 -11.53 -0.15
N SER A 207 14.01 -11.70 -1.39
CA SER A 207 13.74 -10.58 -2.28
C SER A 207 12.66 -9.65 -1.71
N PHE A 208 11.64 -10.17 -1.02
CA PHE A 208 10.62 -9.36 -0.35
C PHE A 208 11.20 -8.44 0.75
N ILE A 209 12.30 -8.84 1.41
CA ILE A 209 12.96 -8.00 2.42
C ILE A 209 13.90 -7.00 1.75
N ILE A 210 14.82 -7.50 0.92
CA ILE A 210 15.90 -6.67 0.33
C ILE A 210 15.32 -5.60 -0.60
N ARG A 211 14.31 -5.97 -1.43
CA ARG A 211 13.75 -5.03 -2.41
C ARG A 211 12.94 -3.88 -1.83
N GLN A 212 12.75 -3.83 -0.52
CA GLN A 212 12.14 -2.66 0.12
C GLN A 212 13.04 -1.43 0.01
N ASN A 213 14.37 -1.63 -0.06
CA ASN A 213 15.41 -0.60 0.00
C ASN A 213 16.44 -0.69 -1.12
N ASP A 214 16.29 -1.63 -2.05
CA ASP A 214 17.20 -1.72 -3.19
C ASP A 214 16.85 -0.74 -4.30
N ALA A 215 17.87 -0.23 -4.98
CA ALA A 215 17.71 0.50 -6.23
C ALA A 215 19.03 0.56 -7.01
N ASP A 216 18.90 0.58 -8.34
CA ASP A 216 19.98 0.89 -9.26
C ASP A 216 19.82 2.32 -9.77
N VAL A 217 20.73 3.21 -9.39
CA VAL A 217 20.73 4.62 -9.77
C VAL A 217 21.78 4.88 -10.85
N THR A 218 21.34 5.26 -12.05
CA THR A 218 22.24 5.67 -13.14
C THR A 218 22.35 7.20 -13.19
N THR A 219 23.56 7.71 -13.00
CA THR A 219 23.93 9.13 -13.22
C THR A 219 24.64 9.29 -14.57
N LYS A 220 25.00 10.53 -14.92
CA LYS A 220 25.87 10.79 -16.08
C LYS A 220 27.28 10.19 -15.95
N LYS A 221 27.70 9.81 -14.74
CA LYS A 221 29.06 9.33 -14.46
C LYS A 221 29.14 7.83 -14.21
N GLY A 222 28.03 7.15 -14.00
CA GLY A 222 28.01 5.71 -13.77
C GLY A 222 26.71 5.20 -13.15
N THR A 223 26.65 3.89 -12.93
CA THR A 223 25.56 3.23 -12.19
C THR A 223 26.03 2.91 -10.78
N TYR A 224 25.13 3.09 -9.82
CA TYR A 224 25.34 2.80 -8.42
C TYR A 224 24.18 1.96 -7.89
N THR A 225 24.49 1.03 -6.99
CA THR A 225 23.51 0.16 -6.34
C THR A 225 23.43 0.49 -4.87
N THR A 226 22.25 0.39 -4.27
CA THR A 226 22.05 0.52 -2.82
C THR A 226 21.16 -0.61 -2.33
N ASP A 227 21.28 -0.95 -1.05
CA ASP A 227 20.42 -1.86 -0.30
C ASP A 227 19.92 -1.24 1.03
N ASP A 228 20.33 0.00 1.32
CA ASP A 228 20.06 0.71 2.58
C ASP A 228 19.52 2.13 2.39
N THR A 229 19.26 2.55 1.13
CA THR A 229 18.83 3.91 0.73
C THR A 229 19.85 5.04 0.99
N TYR A 230 20.98 4.74 1.64
CA TYR A 230 21.93 5.71 2.14
C TYR A 230 23.29 5.61 1.43
N ASN A 231 23.86 4.41 1.36
CA ASN A 231 25.12 4.14 0.68
C ASN A 231 24.87 3.61 -0.74
N PHE A 232 25.46 4.29 -1.71
CA PHE A 232 25.39 3.95 -3.12
C PHE A 232 26.75 3.48 -3.63
N TYR A 233 26.85 2.18 -3.86
CA TYR A 233 28.07 1.51 -4.26
C TYR A 233 28.21 1.53 -5.79
N PRO A 234 29.36 1.94 -6.33
CA PRO A 234 29.57 1.91 -7.77
C PRO A 234 29.50 0.47 -8.30
N GLU A 235 28.84 0.28 -9.45
CA GLU A 235 28.82 -1.02 -10.11
C GLU A 235 30.24 -1.46 -10.52
N SER A 236 30.46 -2.78 -10.59
CA SER A 236 31.76 -3.39 -10.90
C SER A 236 32.39 -2.77 -12.16
N GLY A 237 33.59 -2.22 -12.04
CA GLY A 237 34.32 -1.55 -13.12
C GLY A 237 34.32 -0.02 -13.03
N ILE A 238 33.58 0.57 -12.09
CA ILE A 238 33.68 1.98 -11.73
C ILE A 238 34.56 2.10 -10.47
N SER A 239 35.70 2.79 -10.57
CA SER A 239 36.53 3.10 -9.40
C SER A 239 35.90 4.24 -8.59
N GLY A 240 35.68 4.04 -7.28
CA GLY A 240 35.24 5.11 -6.40
C GLY A 240 34.75 4.60 -5.04
N GLU A 241 34.71 5.50 -4.08
CA GLU A 241 34.08 5.26 -2.78
C GLU A 241 32.54 5.28 -2.91
N PRO A 242 31.82 4.63 -1.97
CA PRO A 242 30.37 4.77 -1.87
C PRO A 242 29.95 6.24 -1.80
N LYS A 243 28.83 6.57 -2.44
CA LYS A 243 28.26 7.92 -2.48
C LYS A 243 26.98 8.00 -1.66
N GLN A 244 26.64 9.22 -1.28
CA GLN A 244 25.35 9.57 -0.70
C GLN A 244 24.40 10.09 -1.78
N TRP A 245 23.09 10.13 -1.49
CA TRP A 245 22.07 10.56 -2.44
C TRP A 245 22.35 11.96 -3.02
N GLU A 246 22.77 12.91 -2.19
CA GLU A 246 23.02 14.29 -2.60
C GLU A 246 24.15 14.39 -3.62
N ASP A 247 25.12 13.48 -3.57
CA ASP A 247 26.21 13.43 -4.55
C ASP A 247 25.72 12.88 -5.88
N LEU A 248 24.89 11.83 -5.87
CA LEU A 248 24.26 11.31 -7.09
C LEU A 248 23.34 12.36 -7.73
N TRP A 249 22.56 13.08 -6.93
CA TRP A 249 21.69 14.16 -7.39
C TRP A 249 22.47 15.26 -8.13
N LYS A 250 23.60 15.71 -7.56
CA LYS A 250 24.49 16.71 -8.19
C LYS A 250 25.09 16.22 -9.51
N GLU A 251 25.28 14.91 -9.69
CA GLU A 251 25.76 14.33 -10.94
C GLU A 251 24.71 14.30 -12.05
N GLY A 252 23.45 14.52 -11.70
CA GLY A 252 22.31 14.43 -12.59
C GLY A 252 21.91 12.98 -12.80
N ILE A 253 20.93 12.52 -12.02
CA ILE A 253 20.30 11.21 -12.16
C ILE A 253 19.56 11.15 -13.50
N VAL A 254 19.85 10.11 -14.28
CA VAL A 254 19.25 9.84 -15.59
C VAL A 254 18.12 8.82 -15.46
N ARG A 255 18.29 7.82 -14.60
CA ARG A 255 17.37 6.70 -14.42
C ARG A 255 17.54 6.08 -13.03
N ILE A 256 16.45 5.52 -12.52
CA ILE A 256 16.44 4.61 -11.37
C ILE A 256 15.62 3.35 -11.74
N ASN A 257 16.03 2.16 -11.29
CA ASN A 257 15.28 0.91 -11.42
C ASN A 257 15.34 0.08 -10.14
#